data_AF-C0DC08-F1
#
_entry.id   AF-C0DC08-F1
#
_cell.length_a   1.000
_cell.length_b   1.000
_cell.length_c   1.000
_cell.angle_alpha   90.00
_cell.angle_beta   90.00
_cell.angle_gamma   90.00
#
_symmetry.space_group_name_H-M   'P 1'
#
loop_
_entity.id
_entity.type
_entity.pdbx_description
1 polymer ?
#
loop_
_entity_poly.entity_id
_entity_poly.type
_entity_poly.pdbx_seq_one_letter_code
_entity_poly.pdbx_strand_id
1 'polypeptide(L)'
;LLVLVGVSFSTGPANLLAMLTPNVLNTRFWLAVVLIYYFIATFVPIDKVIGKIYPIFGICLIVMALGVGGAILLGGYTIPEITLANLHPANTPIWPTMFVSVACGAISGFHATQSPLMARCLTNERDGRKVFYGAMVAEGVIALIWAAAGVAFYNGTGGLLTALGGGQSSVVYEICFKLLGPVGAVIAMIGVIA
;
A
#
# COMPACT_ATOMS: atom_id res chain seq x y z
N LEU A 1 0.74 -19.44 1.55
CA LEU A 1 0.66 -18.01 1.96
C LEU A 1 1.97 -17.26 1.69
N LEU A 2 3.13 -17.71 2.18
CA LEU A 2 4.43 -17.05 1.90
C LEU A 2 4.75 -16.83 0.41
N VAL A 3 4.48 -17.80 -0.46
CA VAL A 3 4.68 -17.64 -1.92
C VAL A 3 3.76 -16.56 -2.50
N LEU A 4 2.49 -16.53 -2.08
CA LEU A 4 1.52 -15.54 -2.55
C LEU A 4 1.86 -14.13 -2.04
N VAL A 5 2.33 -14.03 -0.79
CA VAL A 5 2.86 -12.79 -0.20
C VAL A 5 4.10 -12.33 -0.98
N GLY A 6 5.07 -13.21 -1.23
CA GLY A 6 6.24 -12.87 -2.03
C GLY A 6 5.88 -12.36 -3.43
N VAL A 7 4.90 -13.02 -4.08
CA VAL A 7 4.40 -12.58 -5.40
C VAL A 7 3.71 -11.22 -5.32
N SER A 8 2.81 -10.97 -4.35
CA SER A 8 2.10 -9.69 -4.26
C SER A 8 3.05 -8.52 -3.98
N PHE A 9 4.02 -8.69 -3.07
CA PHE A 9 4.99 -7.66 -2.70
C PHE A 9 6.10 -7.44 -3.75
N SER A 10 6.31 -8.38 -4.67
CA SER A 10 7.26 -8.20 -5.78
C SER A 10 6.58 -7.64 -7.03
N THR A 11 5.35 -8.07 -7.31
CA THR A 11 4.60 -7.65 -8.52
C THR A 11 4.05 -6.23 -8.41
N GLY A 12 3.66 -5.77 -7.21
CA GLY A 12 3.17 -4.40 -6.99
C GLY A 12 4.17 -3.32 -7.42
N PRO A 13 5.39 -3.29 -6.83
CA PRO A 13 6.45 -2.36 -7.24
C PRO A 13 6.88 -2.55 -8.69
N ALA A 14 6.99 -3.80 -9.17
CA ALA A 14 7.40 -4.07 -10.56
C ALA A 14 6.40 -3.52 -11.59
N ASN A 15 5.10 -3.65 -11.35
CA ASN A 15 4.06 -3.08 -12.22
C ASN A 15 4.13 -1.55 -12.24
N LEU A 16 4.35 -0.96 -11.08
CA LEU A 16 4.39 0.47 -10.89
C LEU A 16 5.63 1.09 -11.56
N LEU A 17 6.80 0.45 -11.40
CA LEU A 17 8.03 0.82 -12.12
C LEU A 17 7.87 0.68 -13.63
N ALA A 18 7.25 -0.41 -14.10
CA ALA A 18 6.98 -0.61 -15.52
C ALA A 18 6.09 0.51 -16.10
N MET A 19 5.11 1.01 -15.35
CA MET A 19 4.27 2.15 -15.77
C MET A 19 5.03 3.48 -15.85
N LEU A 20 6.08 3.65 -15.04
CA LEU A 20 6.88 4.88 -14.98
C LEU A 20 8.07 4.88 -15.95
N THR A 21 8.41 3.72 -16.53
CA THR A 21 9.61 3.54 -17.36
C THR A 21 9.25 3.30 -18.83
N PRO A 22 10.18 3.49 -19.78
CA PRO A 22 9.90 3.24 -21.19
C PRO A 22 9.43 1.80 -21.44
N ASN A 23 8.59 1.59 -22.46
CA ASN A 23 7.96 0.30 -22.81
C ASN A 23 8.94 -0.89 -22.99
N VAL A 24 10.23 -0.60 -23.17
CA VAL A 24 11.30 -1.60 -23.23
C VAL A 24 11.50 -2.30 -21.88
N LEU A 25 11.24 -1.60 -20.77
CA LEU A 25 11.38 -2.09 -19.39
C LEU A 25 10.02 -2.56 -18.83
N ASN A 26 9.56 -3.71 -19.32
CA ASN A 26 8.27 -4.27 -18.93
C ASN A 26 8.24 -4.81 -17.48
N THR A 27 7.04 -5.20 -17.00
CA THR A 27 6.85 -5.77 -15.65
C THR A 27 7.78 -6.96 -15.38
N ARG A 28 8.05 -7.82 -16.36
CA ARG A 28 8.91 -9.01 -16.14
C ARG A 28 10.36 -8.61 -15.89
N PHE A 29 10.85 -7.60 -16.59
CA PHE A 29 12.17 -7.03 -16.35
C PHE A 29 12.28 -6.49 -14.93
N TRP A 30 11.34 -5.62 -14.53
CA TRP A 30 11.36 -5.05 -13.17
C TRP A 30 11.13 -6.07 -12.08
N LEU A 31 10.30 -7.08 -12.32
CA LEU A 31 10.10 -8.19 -11.38
C LEU A 31 11.41 -8.96 -11.16
N ALA A 32 12.17 -9.23 -12.22
CA ALA A 32 13.48 -9.88 -12.10
C ALA A 32 14.46 -9.00 -11.31
N VAL A 33 14.50 -7.69 -11.58
CA VAL A 33 15.34 -6.73 -10.85
C VAL A 33 14.98 -6.69 -9.36
N VAL A 34 13.68 -6.58 -9.03
CA VAL A 34 13.20 -6.57 -7.64
C VAL A 34 13.56 -7.87 -6.92
N LEU A 35 13.40 -9.02 -7.56
CA LEU A 35 13.77 -10.31 -6.96
C LEU A 35 15.27 -10.44 -6.72
N ILE A 36 16.11 -9.98 -7.66
CA ILE A 36 17.57 -9.94 -7.47
C ILE A 36 17.92 -9.03 -6.30
N TYR A 37 17.32 -7.84 -6.24
CA TYR A 37 17.51 -6.90 -5.14
C TYR A 37 17.11 -7.52 -3.79
N TYR A 38 15.93 -8.14 -3.69
CA TYR A 38 15.48 -8.81 -2.47
C TYR A 38 16.43 -9.95 -2.06
N PHE A 39 16.91 -10.74 -3.02
CA PHE A 39 17.88 -11.79 -2.75
C PHE A 39 19.18 -11.22 -2.14
N ILE A 40 19.75 -10.17 -2.74
CA ILE A 40 20.95 -9.51 -2.23
C ILE A 40 20.69 -8.88 -0.85
N ALA A 41 19.54 -8.24 -0.67
CA ALA A 41 19.16 -7.58 0.58
C ALA A 41 19.07 -8.56 1.77
N THR A 42 18.88 -9.86 1.54
CA THR A 42 18.91 -10.86 2.62
C THR A 42 20.30 -11.06 3.24
N PHE A 43 21.38 -10.76 2.51
CA PHE A 43 22.76 -10.93 2.97
C PHE A 43 23.36 -9.65 3.58
N VAL A 44 22.71 -8.50 3.38
CA VAL A 44 23.25 -7.19 3.79
C VAL A 44 22.43 -6.62 4.96
N PRO A 45 23.09 -6.09 6.01
CA PRO A 45 22.37 -5.46 7.13
C PRO A 45 21.51 -4.27 6.67
N ILE A 46 20.19 -4.38 6.84
CA ILE A 46 19.20 -3.42 6.32
C ILE A 46 19.38 -1.99 6.89
N ASP A 47 19.85 -1.90 8.14
CA ASP A 47 20.19 -0.65 8.82
C ASP A 47 21.33 0.11 8.11
N LYS A 48 22.21 -0.61 7.41
CA LYS A 48 23.31 -0.02 6.63
C LYS A 48 22.91 0.30 5.20
N VAL A 49 21.97 -0.44 4.62
CA VAL A 49 21.56 -0.25 3.21
C VAL A 49 20.58 0.91 3.08
N ILE A 50 19.48 0.88 3.83
CA ILE A 50 18.32 1.75 3.57
C ILE A 50 17.72 2.36 4.84
N GLY A 51 18.16 1.93 6.03
CA GLY A 51 17.62 2.37 7.33
C GLY A 51 17.51 3.90 7.50
N LYS A 52 18.47 4.68 6.98
CA LYS A 52 18.45 6.15 7.06
C LYS A 52 17.44 6.83 6.12
N ILE A 53 17.02 6.15 5.06
CA ILE A 53 16.10 6.68 4.05
C ILE A 53 14.65 6.28 4.39
N TYR A 54 14.42 5.17 5.09
CA TYR A 54 13.09 4.72 5.53
C TYR A 54 12.19 5.81 6.16
N PRO A 55 12.70 6.71 7.02
CA PRO A 55 11.87 7.80 7.55
C PRO A 55 11.29 8.73 6.47
N ILE A 56 12.02 8.95 5.37
CA ILE A 56 11.55 9.77 4.25
C ILE A 56 10.36 9.08 3.58
N PHE A 57 10.47 7.78 3.31
CA PHE A 57 9.36 7.00 2.74
C PHE A 57 8.13 6.97 3.65
N GLY A 58 8.34 6.83 4.97
CA GLY A 58 7.26 6.93 5.95
C GLY A 58 6.57 8.30 5.93
N ILE A 59 7.33 9.40 5.83
CA ILE A 59 6.76 10.74 5.69
C ILE A 59 6.01 10.87 4.36
N CYS A 60 6.57 10.38 3.25
CA CYS A 60 5.90 10.38 1.95
C CYS A 60 4.57 9.62 2.00
N LEU A 61 4.51 8.46 2.66
CA LEU A 61 3.28 7.70 2.87
C LEU A 61 2.21 8.50 3.61
N ILE A 62 2.58 9.18 4.69
CA ILE A 62 1.66 10.00 5.49
C ILE A 62 1.18 11.22 4.68
N VAL A 63 2.10 11.96 4.06
CA VAL A 63 1.77 13.15 3.25
C VAL A 63 0.87 12.78 2.08
N MET A 64 1.14 11.66 1.42
CA MET A 64 0.29 11.14 0.35
C MET A 64 -1.11 10.81 0.88
N ALA A 65 -1.23 10.05 1.97
CA ALA A 65 -2.54 9.67 2.51
C ALA A 65 -3.35 10.90 2.91
N LEU A 66 -2.75 11.84 3.63
CA LEU A 66 -3.41 13.10 4.00
C LEU A 66 -3.75 13.95 2.77
N GLY A 67 -2.89 13.97 1.75
CA GLY A 67 -3.13 14.66 0.49
C GLY A 67 -4.35 14.09 -0.24
N VAL A 68 -4.39 12.77 -0.44
CA VAL A 68 -5.52 12.08 -1.07
C VAL A 68 -6.81 12.29 -0.26
N GLY A 69 -6.76 12.08 1.06
CA GLY A 69 -7.89 12.29 1.95
C GLY A 69 -8.42 13.72 1.90
N GLY A 70 -7.54 14.72 1.94
CA GLY A 70 -7.91 16.13 1.79
C GLY A 70 -8.51 16.44 0.42
N ALA A 71 -7.93 15.90 -0.66
CA ALA A 71 -8.43 16.10 -2.01
C ALA A 71 -9.84 15.53 -2.22
N ILE A 72 -10.15 14.40 -1.59
CA ILE A 72 -11.50 13.81 -1.64
C ILE A 72 -12.50 14.69 -0.89
N LEU A 73 -12.15 15.11 0.33
CA LEU A 73 -13.03 15.93 1.17
C LEU A 73 -13.31 17.31 0.57
N LEU A 74 -12.31 17.92 -0.07
CA LEU A 74 -12.42 19.25 -0.68
C LEU A 74 -12.87 19.22 -2.15
N GLY A 75 -12.66 18.08 -2.83
CA GLY A 75 -12.93 17.92 -4.26
C GLY A 75 -14.38 17.64 -4.63
N GLY A 76 -15.30 17.62 -3.65
CA GLY A 76 -16.72 17.37 -3.87
C GLY A 76 -17.05 15.91 -4.22
N TYR A 77 -16.18 14.97 -3.85
CA TYR A 77 -16.44 13.54 -4.03
C TYR A 77 -17.44 13.04 -3.00
N THR A 78 -18.35 12.17 -3.41
CA THR A 78 -19.33 11.53 -2.52
C THR A 78 -18.75 10.24 -1.96
N ILE A 79 -18.46 10.24 -0.66
CA ILE A 79 -18.15 9.00 0.07
C ILE A 79 -19.47 8.31 0.40
N PRO A 80 -19.67 7.03 0.05
CA PRO A 80 -20.90 6.34 0.40
C PRO A 80 -21.13 6.29 1.91
N GLU A 81 -22.37 6.54 2.30
CA GLU A 81 -22.80 6.47 3.69
C GLU A 81 -22.68 5.05 4.26
N ILE A 82 -22.52 4.96 5.57
CA ILE A 82 -22.44 3.68 6.27
C ILE A 82 -23.76 2.93 6.06
N THR A 83 -23.66 1.72 5.53
CA THR A 83 -24.79 0.81 5.35
C THR A 83 -24.43 -0.58 5.85
N LEU A 84 -25.44 -1.29 6.37
CA LEU A 84 -25.32 -2.70 6.75
C LEU A 84 -25.60 -3.63 5.55
N ALA A 85 -25.98 -3.07 4.40
CA ALA A 85 -26.18 -3.83 3.18
C ALA A 85 -24.84 -4.28 2.59
N ASN A 86 -24.85 -5.44 1.93
CA ASN A 86 -23.70 -5.91 1.18
C ASN A 86 -23.56 -5.09 -0.11
N LEU A 87 -22.50 -4.28 -0.19
CA LEU A 87 -22.16 -3.49 -1.37
C LEU A 87 -21.19 -4.21 -2.33
N HIS A 88 -20.78 -5.45 -2.05
CA HIS A 88 -19.86 -6.17 -2.93
C HIS A 88 -20.56 -6.51 -4.25
N PRO A 89 -20.03 -6.12 -5.44
CA PRO A 89 -20.72 -6.32 -6.72
C PRO A 89 -21.07 -7.78 -7.04
N ALA A 90 -20.23 -8.72 -6.60
CA ALA A 90 -20.48 -10.16 -6.73
C ALA A 90 -21.26 -10.80 -5.56
N ASN A 91 -21.83 -9.99 -4.65
CA ASN A 91 -22.55 -10.44 -3.44
C ASN A 91 -21.77 -11.43 -2.56
N THR A 92 -20.44 -11.32 -2.53
CA THR A 92 -19.62 -12.18 -1.66
C THR A 92 -19.84 -11.83 -0.20
N PRO A 93 -19.76 -12.80 0.73
CA PRO A 93 -19.94 -12.53 2.16
C PRO A 93 -18.89 -11.54 2.70
N ILE A 94 -19.30 -10.31 3.01
CA ILE A 94 -18.38 -9.23 3.41
C ILE A 94 -17.56 -9.54 4.66
N TRP A 95 -18.19 -10.06 5.72
CA TRP A 95 -17.50 -10.29 6.99
C TRP A 95 -16.47 -11.42 6.89
N PRO A 96 -16.80 -12.61 6.35
CA PRO A 96 -15.80 -13.64 6.11
C PRO A 96 -14.68 -13.17 5.18
N THR A 97 -14.99 -12.49 4.08
CA THR A 97 -13.98 -12.00 3.14
C THR A 97 -13.06 -10.97 3.78
N MET A 98 -13.60 -10.03 4.57
CA MET A 98 -12.81 -9.04 5.30
C MET A 98 -11.91 -9.71 6.34
N PHE A 99 -12.45 -10.59 7.18
CA PHE A 99 -11.66 -11.25 8.22
C PHE A 99 -10.56 -12.13 7.62
N VAL A 100 -10.85 -12.90 6.57
CA VAL A 100 -9.84 -13.75 5.92
C VAL A 100 -8.77 -12.88 5.24
N SER A 101 -9.16 -11.87 4.46
CA SER A 101 -8.18 -11.03 3.76
C SER A 101 -7.27 -10.26 4.71
N VAL A 102 -7.83 -9.65 5.77
CA VAL A 102 -7.06 -8.91 6.78
C VAL A 102 -6.24 -9.87 7.65
N ALA A 103 -6.80 -10.98 8.13
CA ALA A 103 -6.06 -11.92 8.96
C ALA A 103 -4.90 -12.60 8.20
N CYS A 104 -5.09 -12.92 6.92
CA CYS A 104 -3.98 -13.40 6.09
C CYS A 104 -2.87 -12.34 5.98
N GLY A 105 -3.20 -11.06 5.81
CA GLY A 105 -2.20 -9.99 5.82
C GLY A 105 -1.47 -9.85 7.17
N ALA A 106 -2.24 -9.78 8.26
CA ALA A 106 -1.72 -9.52 9.60
C ALA A 106 -0.95 -10.70 10.21
N ILE A 107 -1.44 -11.94 10.03
CA ILE A 107 -0.91 -13.14 10.70
C ILE A 107 0.07 -13.91 9.80
N SER A 108 -0.14 -13.96 8.48
CA SER A 108 0.48 -15.00 7.64
C SER A 108 1.79 -14.65 6.93
N GLY A 109 2.32 -13.43 7.08
CA GLY A 109 3.53 -13.07 6.35
C GLY A 109 4.17 -11.77 6.76
N PHE A 110 3.70 -10.64 6.24
CA PHE A 110 4.51 -9.43 6.15
C PHE A 110 4.68 -8.70 7.48
N HIS A 111 3.61 -8.46 8.25
CA HIS A 111 3.75 -7.82 9.57
C HIS A 111 4.50 -8.73 10.56
N ALA A 112 4.30 -10.04 10.48
CA ALA A 112 5.01 -11.03 11.29
C ALA A 112 6.52 -11.11 10.96
N THR A 113 6.91 -11.00 9.68
CA THR A 113 8.33 -11.01 9.27
C THR A 113 9.01 -9.65 9.40
N GLN A 114 8.26 -8.54 9.32
CA GLN A 114 8.80 -7.19 9.55
C GLN A 114 8.93 -6.82 11.02
N SER A 115 8.09 -7.39 11.90
CA SER A 115 8.16 -7.10 13.34
C SER A 115 9.55 -7.37 13.96
N PRO A 116 10.27 -8.46 13.61
CA PRO A 116 11.66 -8.66 14.03
C PRO A 116 12.63 -7.57 13.53
N LEU A 117 12.45 -7.06 12.31
CA LEU A 117 13.30 -5.97 11.79
C LEU A 117 13.09 -4.70 12.61
N MET A 118 11.83 -4.33 12.86
CA MET A 118 11.49 -3.18 13.71
C MET A 118 12.01 -3.36 15.14
N ALA A 119 11.86 -4.56 15.73
CA ALA A 119 12.33 -4.86 17.08
C ALA A 119 13.85 -4.67 17.23
N ARG A 120 14.64 -5.03 16.21
CA ARG A 120 16.10 -4.88 16.21
C ARG A 120 16.57 -3.43 16.06
N CYS A 121 15.69 -2.53 15.61
CA CYS A 121 15.96 -1.10 15.51
C CYS A 121 15.56 -0.32 16.78
N LEU A 122 14.86 -0.95 17.72
CA LEU A 122 14.50 -0.30 18.98
C LEU A 122 15.70 -0.21 19.92
N THR A 123 15.94 0.99 20.45
CA THR A 123 16.97 1.23 21.46
C THR A 123 16.49 0.92 22.88
N ASN A 124 15.18 0.91 23.10
CA ASN A 124 14.57 0.66 24.40
C ASN A 124 13.25 -0.12 24.25
N GLU A 125 13.10 -1.18 25.05
CA GLU A 125 11.88 -1.99 25.08
C GLU A 125 10.63 -1.19 25.51
N ARG A 126 10.81 -0.13 26.30
CA ARG A 126 9.72 0.78 26.70
C ARG A 126 9.06 1.48 25.51
N ASP A 127 9.78 1.62 24.40
CA ASP A 127 9.23 2.20 23.16
C ASP A 127 8.47 1.17 22.33
N GLY A 128 8.57 -0.12 22.65
CA GLY A 128 7.92 -1.20 21.93
C GLY A 128 6.43 -0.96 21.72
N ARG A 129 5.68 -0.68 22.79
CA ARG A 129 4.23 -0.40 22.66
C ARG A 129 3.98 0.80 21.74
N LYS A 130 4.71 1.91 21.93
CA LYS A 130 4.50 3.13 21.14
C LYS A 130 4.76 2.89 19.65
N VAL A 131 5.83 2.17 19.33
CA VAL A 131 6.27 1.93 17.95
C VAL A 131 5.38 0.89 17.26
N PHE A 132 5.20 -0.30 17.85
CA PHE A 132 4.41 -1.37 17.22
C PHE A 132 2.92 -1.04 17.15
N TYR A 133 2.32 -0.59 18.27
CA TYR A 133 0.91 -0.22 18.26
C TYR A 133 0.66 1.06 17.46
N GLY A 134 1.56 2.04 17.57
CA GLY A 134 1.48 3.28 16.80
C GLY A 134 1.53 3.03 15.29
N ALA A 135 2.42 2.13 14.83
CA ALA A 135 2.48 1.72 13.43
C ALA A 135 1.16 1.07 12.97
N MET A 136 0.62 0.12 13.74
CA MET A 136 -0.66 -0.52 13.41
C MET A 136 -1.82 0.48 13.28
N VAL A 137 -1.90 1.45 14.19
CA VAL A 137 -2.93 2.49 14.15
C VAL A 137 -2.74 3.39 12.92
N ALA A 138 -1.50 3.82 12.65
CA ALA A 138 -1.20 4.67 11.50
C ALA A 138 -1.52 3.99 10.16
N GLU A 139 -1.12 2.72 9.98
CA GLU A 139 -1.45 1.92 8.80
C GLU A 139 -2.97 1.75 8.65
N GLY A 140 -3.69 1.52 9.75
CA GLY A 140 -5.14 1.43 9.75
C GLY A 140 -5.82 2.71 9.24
N VAL A 141 -5.34 3.88 9.68
CA VAL A 141 -5.85 5.18 9.17
C VAL A 141 -5.56 5.35 7.69
N ILE A 142 -4.33 5.03 7.25
CA ILE A 142 -3.96 5.09 5.83
C ILE A 142 -4.84 4.16 4.98
N ALA A 143 -5.08 2.93 5.46
CA ALA A 143 -5.94 1.97 4.78
C ALA A 143 -7.40 2.46 4.65
N LEU A 144 -7.94 3.08 5.70
CA LEU A 144 -9.29 3.67 5.67
C LEU A 144 -9.39 4.83 4.68
N ILE A 145 -8.37 5.69 4.62
CA ILE A 145 -8.31 6.77 3.61
C ILE A 145 -8.32 6.19 2.20
N TRP A 146 -7.52 5.14 1.94
CA TRP A 146 -7.47 4.49 0.63
C TRP A 146 -8.75 3.76 0.25
N ALA A 147 -9.42 3.14 1.23
CA ALA A 147 -10.73 2.54 1.01
C ALA A 147 -11.77 3.60 0.64
N ALA A 148 -11.80 4.72 1.37
CA ALA A 148 -12.68 5.85 1.05
C ALA A 148 -12.33 6.45 -0.33
N ALA A 149 -11.05 6.60 -0.64
CA ALA A 149 -10.56 7.10 -1.92
C ALA A 149 -10.99 6.26 -3.10
N GLY A 150 -10.77 4.94 -3.03
CA GLY A 150 -11.16 4.04 -4.11
C GLY A 150 -12.65 4.07 -4.36
N VAL A 151 -13.46 4.04 -3.30
CA VAL A 151 -14.92 4.01 -3.45
C VAL A 151 -15.45 5.37 -3.91
N ALA A 152 -14.97 6.48 -3.37
CA ALA A 152 -15.44 7.81 -3.75
C ALA A 152 -14.99 8.20 -5.16
N PHE A 153 -13.74 7.91 -5.53
CA PHE A 153 -13.18 8.26 -6.84
C PHE A 153 -13.84 7.50 -7.99
N TYR A 154 -14.13 6.20 -7.80
CA TYR A 154 -14.75 5.36 -8.81
C TYR A 154 -16.28 5.24 -8.69
N ASN A 155 -16.92 6.15 -7.95
CA ASN A 155 -18.38 6.22 -7.79
C ASN A 155 -19.02 4.91 -7.28
N GLY A 156 -18.39 4.29 -6.28
CA GLY A 156 -18.89 3.09 -5.61
C GLY A 156 -18.01 1.86 -5.80
N THR A 157 -18.45 0.75 -5.20
CA THR A 157 -17.73 -0.54 -5.20
C THR A 157 -17.66 -1.21 -6.57
N GLY A 158 -18.65 -0.97 -7.43
CA GLY A 158 -18.69 -1.50 -8.81
C GLY A 158 -17.56 -0.95 -9.67
N GLY A 159 -17.45 0.39 -9.75
CA GLY A 159 -16.39 1.05 -10.50
C GLY A 159 -15.01 0.72 -9.94
N LEU A 160 -14.86 0.67 -8.61
CA LEU A 160 -13.63 0.26 -7.96
C LEU A 160 -13.23 -1.18 -8.34
N LEU A 161 -14.17 -2.13 -8.34
CA LEU A 161 -13.89 -3.51 -8.71
C LEU A 161 -13.42 -3.63 -10.17
N THR A 162 -14.03 -2.88 -11.09
CA THR A 162 -13.58 -2.82 -12.48
C THR A 162 -12.16 -2.25 -12.60
N ALA A 163 -11.89 -1.14 -11.90
CA ALA A 163 -10.57 -0.51 -11.91
C ALA A 163 -9.47 -1.43 -11.33
N LEU A 164 -9.79 -2.18 -10.26
CA LEU A 164 -8.88 -3.17 -9.68
C LEU A 164 -8.52 -4.31 -10.65
N GLY A 165 -9.28 -4.53 -11.72
CA GLY A 165 -8.91 -5.44 -12.81
C GLY A 165 -7.62 -5.05 -13.53
N GLY A 166 -7.26 -3.76 -13.52
CA GLY A 166 -5.96 -3.24 -13.98
C GLY A 166 -4.82 -3.39 -12.97
N GLY A 167 -5.11 -3.88 -11.77
CA GLY A 167 -4.16 -4.05 -10.67
C GLY A 167 -4.13 -2.86 -9.71
N GLN A 168 -3.80 -3.13 -8.45
CA GLN A 168 -3.83 -2.15 -7.36
C GLN A 168 -2.90 -0.94 -7.62
N SER A 169 -1.73 -1.17 -8.21
CA SER A 169 -0.78 -0.11 -8.55
C SER A 169 -1.34 0.89 -9.57
N SER A 170 -2.17 0.43 -10.52
CA SER A 170 -2.79 1.32 -11.52
C SER A 170 -3.83 2.24 -10.88
N VAL A 171 -4.64 1.70 -9.97
CA VAL A 171 -5.64 2.44 -9.20
C VAL A 171 -5.00 3.53 -8.34
N VAL A 172 -3.93 3.17 -7.63
CA VAL A 172 -3.16 4.12 -6.81
C VAL A 172 -2.59 5.24 -7.68
N TYR A 173 -1.96 4.90 -8.80
CA TYR A 173 -1.41 5.88 -9.73
C TYR A 173 -2.48 6.82 -10.29
N GLU A 174 -3.61 6.29 -10.75
CA GLU A 174 -4.69 7.08 -11.34
C GLU A 174 -5.30 8.05 -10.33
N ILE A 175 -5.61 7.58 -9.12
CA ILE A 175 -6.15 8.41 -8.03
C ILE A 175 -5.16 9.54 -7.71
N CYS A 176 -3.88 9.23 -7.51
CA CYS A 176 -2.88 10.24 -7.17
C CYS A 176 -2.66 11.25 -8.29
N PHE A 177 -2.61 10.79 -9.55
CA PHE A 177 -2.42 11.68 -10.70
C PHE A 177 -3.60 12.62 -10.91
N LYS A 178 -4.83 12.14 -10.73
CA LYS A 178 -6.04 12.92 -10.94
C LYS A 178 -6.34 13.86 -9.77
N LEU A 179 -6.08 13.43 -8.53
CA LEU A 179 -6.38 14.24 -7.34
C LEU A 179 -5.26 15.21 -6.96
N LEU A 180 -4.00 14.79 -7.06
CA LEU A 180 -2.84 15.57 -6.58
C LEU A 180 -2.00 16.18 -7.71
N GLY A 181 -2.38 15.91 -8.96
CA GLY A 181 -1.63 16.31 -10.14
C GLY A 181 -0.28 15.59 -10.29
N PRO A 182 0.52 15.96 -11.31
CA PRO A 182 1.75 15.25 -11.66
C PRO A 182 2.79 15.22 -10.53
N VAL A 183 2.95 16.34 -9.81
CA VAL A 183 3.93 16.46 -8.72
C VAL A 183 3.52 15.62 -7.51
N GLY A 184 2.25 15.69 -7.12
CA GLY A 184 1.72 14.89 -6.01
C GLY A 184 1.72 13.39 -6.32
N ALA A 185 1.48 13.02 -7.58
CA ALA A 185 1.61 11.64 -8.04
C ALA A 185 3.03 11.11 -7.86
N VAL A 186 4.06 11.85 -8.25
CA VAL A 186 5.45 11.39 -8.08
C VAL A 186 5.79 11.16 -6.61
N ILE A 187 5.39 12.08 -5.71
CA ILE A 187 5.62 11.95 -4.27
C ILE A 187 4.88 10.73 -3.72
N ALA A 188 3.63 10.53 -4.17
CA ALA A 188 2.83 9.37 -3.81
C ALA A 188 3.46 8.06 -4.28
N MET A 189 3.95 8.01 -5.53
CA MET A 189 4.60 6.82 -6.08
C MET A 189 5.87 6.46 -5.30
N ILE A 190 6.67 7.45 -4.90
CA ILE A 190 7.86 7.24 -4.06
C ILE A 190 7.46 6.60 -2.72
N GLY A 191 6.36 7.02 -2.11
CA GLY A 191 5.84 6.41 -0.89
C GLY A 191 5.35 4.97 -1.09
N VAL A 192 4.75 4.65 -2.23
CA VAL A 192 4.14 3.33 -2.52
C VAL A 192 5.17 2.28 -2.98
N ILE A 193 6.25 2.70 -3.64
CA ILE A 193 7.30 1.81 -4.14
C ILE A 193 8.22 1.31 -3.01
N ALA A 194 8.34 2.06 -1.91
CA ALA A 194 9.30 1.84 -0.84
C ALA A 194 8.90 0.77 0.17
#